data_AF-A0A212CCV6-F1
#
_entry.id   AF-A0A212CCV6-F1
#
_cell.length_a   1.000
_cell.length_b   1.000
_cell.length_c   1.000
_cell.angle_alpha   90.00
_cell.angle_beta   90.00
_cell.angle_gamma   90.00
#
_symmetry.space_group_name_H-M   'P 1'
#
loop_
_entity.id
_entity.type
_entity.pdbx_description
1 polymer ?
#
loop_
_entity_poly.entity_id
_entity_poly.type
_entity_poly.pdbx_seq_one_letter_code
_entity_poly.pdbx_strand_id
1 'polypeptide(L)' 'MQCILKLLAVNHTWLGLSYKEEDNKWKWEDGSLPSSGLEWRLPKPNMDFQGKCVYAGVHTVRIDNCTVSSSCLCEKPVCA' A
#
# COMPACT_ATOMS: atom_id res chain seq x y z
N MET A 1 11.57 -8.58 12.77
CA MET A 1 10.61 -8.64 11.63
C MET A 1 9.20 -9.11 12.02
N GLN A 2 9.00 -9.85 13.13
CA GLN A 2 7.68 -10.43 13.50
C GLN A 2 6.61 -9.42 14.01
N CYS A 3 7.00 -8.22 14.48
CA CYS A 3 6.03 -7.30 15.13
C CYS A 3 5.10 -6.59 14.14
N ILE A 4 5.57 -6.28 12.92
CA ILE A 4 4.74 -5.60 11.91
C ILE A 4 3.55 -6.47 11.52
N LEU A 5 3.75 -7.78 11.38
CA LEU A 5 2.67 -8.72 11.03
C LEU A 5 1.52 -8.75 12.06
N LYS A 6 1.80 -8.48 13.35
CA LYS A 6 0.75 -8.38 14.38
C LYS A 6 -0.07 -7.10 14.27
N LEU A 7 0.51 -6.00 13.76
CA LEU A 7 -0.21 -4.75 13.49
C LEU A 7 -1.10 -4.88 12.25
N LEU A 8 -0.69 -5.71 11.28
CA LEU A 8 -1.48 -6.03 10.09
C LEU A 8 -2.59 -7.08 10.35
N ALA A 9 -2.77 -7.53 11.60
CA ALA A 9 -3.90 -8.37 11.98
C ALA A 9 -5.24 -7.60 11.90
N VAL A 10 -5.19 -6.27 11.74
CA VAL A 10 -6.35 -5.43 11.43
C VAL A 10 -6.69 -5.63 9.95
N ASN A 11 -7.88 -6.18 9.72
CA ASN A 11 -8.33 -6.80 8.46
C ASN A 11 -8.29 -5.88 7.22
N HIS A 12 -8.12 -4.57 7.42
CA HIS A 12 -7.98 -3.58 6.36
C HIS A 12 -7.16 -2.39 6.90
N THR A 13 -5.88 -2.32 6.55
CA THR A 13 -4.98 -1.23 6.97
C THR A 13 -4.31 -0.61 5.76
N TRP A 14 -4.55 0.67 5.53
CA TRP A 14 -3.94 1.41 4.45
C TRP A 14 -2.42 1.46 4.58
N LEU A 15 -1.77 1.20 3.46
CA LEU A 15 -0.35 1.46 3.25
C LEU A 15 -0.22 2.77 2.47
N GLY A 16 0.89 3.47 2.65
CA GLY A 16 1.21 4.68 1.88
C GLY A 16 1.59 4.38 0.42
N LEU A 17 0.83 3.52 -0.27
CA LEU A 17 1.09 3.09 -1.64
C LEU A 17 -0.19 3.27 -2.46
N SER A 18 -0.11 4.07 -3.52
CA SER A 18 -1.25 4.46 -4.35
C SER A 18 -0.93 4.34 -5.84
N TYR A 19 -1.98 4.23 -6.66
CA TYR A 19 -1.83 4.26 -8.11
C TYR A 19 -1.67 5.70 -8.59
N LYS A 20 -0.57 5.99 -9.30
CA LYS A 20 -0.32 7.29 -9.93
C LYS A 20 -0.61 7.17 -11.42
N GLU A 21 -1.66 7.87 -11.85
CA GLU A 21 -2.15 7.88 -13.22
C GLU A 21 -1.12 8.48 -14.19
N GLU A 22 -0.47 9.57 -13.79
CA GLU A 22 0.52 10.29 -14.59
C GLU A 22 1.69 9.41 -15.04
N ASP A 23 2.05 8.41 -14.23
CA ASP A 23 3.13 7.46 -14.51
C ASP A 23 2.64 6.08 -14.92
N ASN A 24 1.33 5.84 -14.84
CA ASN A 24 0.70 4.54 -15.00
C ASN A 24 1.37 3.45 -14.12
N LYS A 25 1.66 3.78 -12.85
CA LYS A 25 2.45 2.95 -11.91
C LYS A 25 1.98 3.06 -10.46
N TRP A 26 2.28 2.02 -9.68
CA TRP A 26 2.19 2.07 -8.22
C TRP A 26 3.39 2.82 -7.64
N LYS A 27 3.14 3.80 -6.77
CA LYS A 27 4.19 4.58 -6.09
C LYS A 27 3.85 4.77 -4.62
N TRP A 28 4.89 4.78 -3.80
CA TRP A 28 4.80 5.15 -2.41
C TRP A 28 4.52 6.66 -2.28
N GLU A 29 4.06 7.11 -1.12
CA GLU A 29 3.78 8.53 -0.86
C GLU A 29 5.02 9.44 -0.97
N ASP A 30 6.23 8.89 -0.86
CA ASP A 30 7.48 9.61 -1.12
C ASP A 30 7.86 9.66 -2.61
N GLY A 31 7.05 9.04 -3.48
CA GLY A 31 7.26 8.95 -4.93
C GLY A 31 8.18 7.81 -5.37
N SER A 32 8.72 7.04 -4.43
CA SER A 32 9.56 5.90 -4.74
C SER A 32 8.76 4.74 -5.33
N LEU A 33 9.41 3.90 -6.14
CA LEU A 33 8.80 2.71 -6.71
C LEU A 33 8.85 1.55 -5.71
N PRO A 34 7.82 0.70 -5.65
CA PRO A 34 7.88 -0.52 -4.87
C PRO A 34 9.02 -1.41 -5.34
N SER A 35 9.72 -2.04 -4.39
CA SER A 35 10.76 -3.01 -4.71
C SER A 35 10.21 -4.18 -5.54
N SER A 36 11.07 -4.81 -6.34
CA SER A 36 10.66 -5.91 -7.21
C SER A 36 10.06 -7.12 -6.49
N GLY A 37 10.25 -7.28 -5.18
CA GLY A 37 9.55 -8.32 -4.40
C GLY A 37 8.06 -8.02 -4.17
N LEU A 38 7.67 -6.74 -4.19
CA LEU A 38 6.30 -6.28 -4.00
C LEU A 38 5.55 -6.13 -5.33
N GLU A 39 6.25 -5.78 -6.42
CA GLU A 39 5.66 -5.62 -7.75
C GLU A 39 4.82 -6.82 -8.21
N TRP A 40 5.26 -8.04 -7.89
CA TRP A 40 4.55 -9.28 -8.27
C TRP A 40 3.27 -9.52 -7.46
N ARG A 41 3.15 -8.90 -6.28
CA ARG A 41 1.97 -9.00 -5.42
C ARG A 41 0.93 -7.93 -5.75
N LEU A 42 1.33 -6.87 -6.45
CA LEU A 42 0.44 -5.82 -6.88
C LEU A 42 -0.20 -6.20 -8.23
N PRO A 43 -1.47 -5.82 -8.45
CA PRO A 43 -2.08 -6.01 -9.75
C PRO A 43 -1.34 -5.17 -10.80
N LYS A 44 -1.19 -5.73 -12.02
CA LYS A 44 -0.50 -5.06 -13.13
C LYS A 44 -1.15 -3.71 -13.42
N PRO A 45 -0.38 -2.62 -13.53
CA PRO A 45 -0.91 -1.28 -13.77
C PRO A 45 -1.96 -1.23 -14.87
N ASN A 46 -3.11 -0.61 -14.57
CA ASN A 46 -4.21 -0.43 -15.48
C ASN A 46 -4.94 0.89 -15.16
N MET A 47 -5.53 1.52 -16.17
CA MET A 47 -6.25 2.80 -16.00
C MET A 47 -7.44 2.67 -15.04
N ASP A 48 -8.04 1.48 -14.93
CA ASP A 48 -9.14 1.20 -13.99
C ASP A 48 -8.74 1.30 -12.50
N PHE A 49 -7.44 1.48 -12.21
CA PHE A 49 -6.92 1.64 -10.85
C PHE A 49 -6.79 3.09 -10.41
N GLN A 50 -7.30 4.04 -11.21
CA GLN A 50 -7.43 5.42 -10.77
C GLN A 50 -8.21 5.51 -9.45
N GLY A 51 -7.65 6.23 -8.48
CA GLY A 51 -8.25 6.36 -7.15
C GLY A 51 -8.19 5.10 -6.28
N LYS A 52 -7.37 4.11 -6.65
CA LYS A 52 -7.12 2.91 -5.83
C LYS A 52 -5.86 3.08 -4.98
N CYS A 53 -5.98 2.66 -3.74
CA CYS A 53 -4.93 2.61 -2.74
C CYS A 53 -4.68 1.16 -2.32
N VAL A 54 -3.48 0.88 -1.85
CA VAL A 54 -3.09 -0.45 -1.39
C VAL A 54 -3.31 -0.56 0.12
N TYR A 55 -3.91 -1.66 0.55
CA TYR A 55 -4.05 -2.00 1.94
C TYR A 55 -3.46 -3.37 2.23
N ALA A 56 -3.03 -3.55 3.48
CA ALA A 56 -2.71 -4.83 4.06
C ALA A 56 -3.95 -5.38 4.78
N GLY A 57 -4.32 -6.61 4.44
CA GLY A 57 -5.29 -7.42 5.19
C GLY A 57 -4.60 -8.62 5.82
N VAL A 58 -5.40 -9.53 6.39
CA VAL A 58 -4.87 -10.76 7.00
C VAL A 58 -4.09 -11.56 5.96
N HIS A 59 -2.76 -11.57 6.11
CA HIS A 59 -1.78 -12.23 5.22
C HIS A 59 -1.81 -11.82 3.74
N THR A 60 -2.52 -10.74 3.38
CA THR A 60 -2.71 -10.35 1.99
C THR A 60 -2.45 -8.86 1.79
N VAL A 61 -2.07 -8.51 0.56
CA VAL A 61 -1.97 -7.13 0.09
C VAL A 61 -2.98 -7.00 -1.05
N ARG A 62 -3.85 -6.00 -0.97
CA ARG A 62 -4.97 -5.81 -1.91
C ARG A 62 -5.15 -4.33 -2.20
N ILE A 63 -6.03 -4.03 -3.15
CA ILE A 63 -6.39 -2.66 -3.55
C ILE A 63 -7.84 -2.37 -3.22
N ASP A 64 -8.13 -1.14 -2.82
CA ASP A 64 -9.50 -0.63 -2.68
C ASP A 64 -9.53 0.88 -2.95
N ASN A 65 -10.71 1.48 -3.00
CA ASN A 65 -10.91 2.91 -3.19
C ASN A 65 -10.30 3.69 -2.03
N CYS A 66 -9.42 4.65 -2.34
CA CYS A 66 -8.76 5.50 -1.34
C CYS A 66 -9.75 6.29 -0.47
N THR A 67 -11.01 6.45 -0.90
CA THR A 67 -12.07 7.17 -0.20
C THR A 67 -12.68 6.38 0.96
N VAL A 68 -12.38 5.07 1.08
CA VAL A 68 -12.90 4.24 2.18
C VAL A 68 -12.13 4.56 3.46
N SER A 69 -12.86 5.00 4.48
CA SER A 69 -12.30 5.23 5.81
C SER A 69 -11.81 3.93 6.44
N SER A 70 -10.51 3.87 6.75
CA SER A 70 -9.91 2.72 7.40
C SER A 70 -8.68 3.12 8.21
N SER A 71 -8.15 2.18 8.98
CA SER A 71 -6.90 2.40 9.72
C SER A 71 -5.74 2.55 8.75
N CYS A 72 -4.71 3.31 9.12
CA CYS A 72 -3.48 3.45 8.33
C CYS A 72 -2.26 3.08 9.17
N LEU A 73 -1.21 2.61 8.49
CA LEU A 73 0.09 2.36 9.10
C LEU A 73 1.05 3.49 8.74
N CYS A 74 1.61 4.14 9.78
CA CYS A 74 2.60 5.19 9.62
C CYS A 74 4.02 4.66 9.90
N GLU A 75 4.98 5.08 9.09
CA GLU A 75 6.40 4.89 9.34
C GLU A 75 7.01 6.19 9.89
N LYS A 76 7.89 6.08 10.88
CA LYS A 76 8.68 7.20 11.38
C LYS A 76 10.10 6.71 11.71
N PRO A 77 11.15 7.47 11.39
CA PRO A 77 12.49 7.15 11.85
C PRO A 77 12.56 7.18 13.39
N VAL A 78 13.36 6.29 13.97
CA VAL A 78 13.74 6.40 15.37
C VAL A 78 14.63 7.62 15.51
N CYS A 79 14.24 8.59 16.34
CA CYS A 79 15.09 9.74 16.63
C CYS A 79 16.36 9.22 17.34
N ALA A 80 17.53 9.56 16.79
CA ALA A 80 18.83 9.33 17.41
C ALA A 80 19.16 10.43 18.41
#